data_AF-A0A653XHB4-F1
#
_entry.id   AF-A0A653XHB4-F1
#
_cell.length_a   1.000
_cell.length_b   1.000
_cell.length_c   1.000
_cell.angle_alpha   90.00
_cell.angle_beta   90.00
_cell.angle_gamma   90.00
#
_symmetry.space_group_name_H-M   'P 1'
#
loop_
_entity.id
_entity.type
_entity.pdbx_description
1 polymer ?
#
loop_
_entity_poly.entity_id
_entity_poly.type
_entity_poly.pdbx_seq_one_letter_code
_entity_poly.pdbx_strand_id
1 'polypeptide(L)'
;MTRVDEFNSFYSSTFADAVQVTYAVCGDRQVAFEATVDAYRRAWRDWTKIRNHHPLGWVRNEAWKLTALSRSTHPLRRKHEEDSDTQLLEALAELSVDDRRLIVLMTLGNTDLEEASREVGVPAEEGIENVTTALASLEGGLRQSIDTIERRMHSLAAATDSLTVPPAATVRTAAKRGRQRNTVLLVAAAVVVILGGGFVATEGDALATSSALPQRQKIGAERPDVLLDAEKIDTGNLLSSAQVSELDPESTWKIDGTDENVDNTTPYATCPTKRYADKDPLKVFVRTFNADGVTDERVAQAIEVSRSEDTASKTYERLVQWYSDCEHPRVQLVAAYTVQRPFGDFQILRLRSHRSPERTFTVGFSHSGTVTSTLVHEADGASGPSIQAFARTLNDSVAKVCKDSGGECTDAITVRRTDPPPTSEAPSFLGIVDLPPIRNVDKVWAGASVSAKTNPAATQCDNAAFRGKDVTRAQARIYVLYQATTLPKQFGVAETVGRFSSPAKAKAFVASVTKRLDGCSDRNLSAKIDQHEEFKGTGYSGDVWRVGVEVTKGNRAYYRMSLIRRGADVAQVTFTPAGTYDITQKAFEAMATRAATRLKYAK
;
A
#
# COMPACT_ATOMS: atom_id res chain seq x y z
N MET A 1 4.12 -23.29 33.73
CA MET A 1 5.58 -23.33 33.47
C MET A 1 6.24 -22.29 34.38
N THR A 2 7.39 -22.56 35.01
CA THR A 2 8.01 -21.55 35.89
C THR A 2 8.74 -20.49 35.04
N ARG A 3 8.99 -19.29 35.60
CA ARG A 3 9.80 -18.23 34.94
C ARG A 3 11.14 -18.76 34.41
N VAL A 4 11.74 -19.70 35.14
CA VAL A 4 13.02 -20.30 34.79
C VAL A 4 12.87 -21.25 33.60
N ASP A 5 11.83 -22.07 33.59
CA ASP A 5 11.58 -23.03 32.52
C ASP A 5 11.20 -22.31 31.22
N GLU A 6 10.37 -21.26 31.30
CA GLU A 6 10.04 -20.38 30.17
C GLU A 6 11.29 -19.78 29.51
N PHE A 7 12.18 -19.19 30.33
CA PHE A 7 13.40 -18.60 29.79
C PHE A 7 14.36 -19.66 29.25
N ASN A 8 14.53 -20.79 29.94
CA ASN A 8 15.44 -21.83 29.48
C ASN A 8 14.97 -22.41 28.14
N SER A 9 13.67 -22.66 27.98
CA SER A 9 13.07 -23.13 26.73
C SER A 9 13.31 -22.12 25.61
N PHE A 10 12.99 -20.84 25.85
CA PHE A 10 13.23 -19.75 24.92
C PHE A 10 14.71 -19.67 24.51
N TYR A 11 15.61 -19.59 25.49
CA TYR A 11 17.06 -19.53 25.27
C TYR A 11 17.56 -20.71 24.42
N SER A 12 17.19 -21.95 24.77
CA SER A 12 17.64 -23.13 24.00
C SER A 12 17.10 -23.16 22.58
N SER A 13 15.90 -22.62 22.35
CA SER A 13 15.27 -22.64 21.02
C SER A 13 15.74 -21.54 20.09
N THR A 14 16.22 -20.40 20.62
CA THR A 14 16.46 -19.20 19.79
C THR A 14 17.90 -18.68 19.83
N PHE A 15 18.79 -19.29 20.62
CA PHE A 15 20.16 -18.78 20.76
C PHE A 15 20.97 -18.91 19.46
N ALA A 16 20.89 -20.05 18.78
CA ALA A 16 21.63 -20.29 17.53
C ALA A 16 21.23 -19.28 16.45
N ASP A 17 19.93 -19.15 16.18
CA ASP A 17 19.39 -18.21 15.18
C ASP A 17 19.77 -16.75 15.50
N ALA A 18 19.74 -16.37 16.77
CA ALA A 18 20.15 -15.03 17.20
C ALA A 18 21.63 -14.75 16.94
N VAL A 19 22.52 -15.74 17.13
CA VAL A 19 23.95 -15.61 16.82
C VAL A 19 24.16 -15.51 15.31
N GLN A 20 23.46 -16.32 14.51
CA GLN A 20 23.56 -16.33 13.05
C GLN A 20 23.19 -14.96 12.45
N VAL A 21 22.05 -14.40 12.86
CA VAL A 21 21.60 -13.06 12.44
C VAL A 21 22.60 -11.99 12.88
N THR A 22 23.08 -12.05 14.12
CA THR A 22 24.04 -11.06 14.64
C THR A 22 25.37 -11.12 13.88
N TYR A 23 25.85 -12.32 13.53
CA TYR A 23 27.08 -12.52 12.77
C TYR A 23 26.99 -11.94 11.36
N ALA A 24 25.90 -12.19 10.64
CA ALA A 24 25.72 -11.64 9.30
C ALA A 24 25.66 -10.09 9.28
N VAL A 25 25.20 -9.46 10.37
CA VAL A 25 25.21 -7.99 10.48
C VAL A 25 26.60 -7.44 10.84
N CYS A 26 27.30 -8.03 11.80
CA CYS A 26 28.55 -7.48 12.34
C CYS A 26 29.83 -8.02 11.68
N GLY A 27 29.77 -9.18 11.02
CA GLY A 27 30.87 -9.81 10.28
C GLY A 27 32.00 -10.39 11.12
N ASP A 28 31.85 -10.46 12.45
CA ASP A 28 32.82 -11.00 13.39
C ASP A 28 32.12 -12.03 14.28
N ARG A 29 32.51 -13.31 14.14
CA ARG A 29 31.83 -14.44 14.75
C ARG A 29 31.95 -14.43 16.28
N GLN A 30 33.13 -14.09 16.80
CA GLN A 30 33.38 -14.06 18.23
C GLN A 30 32.60 -12.91 18.89
N VAL A 31 32.61 -11.72 18.26
CA VAL A 31 31.86 -10.58 18.78
C VAL A 31 30.35 -10.82 18.72
N ALA A 32 29.84 -11.42 17.63
CA ALA A 32 28.43 -11.77 17.51
C ALA A 32 27.99 -12.71 18.64
N PHE A 33 28.80 -13.73 18.93
CA PHE A 33 28.52 -14.68 20.00
C PHE A 33 28.54 -14.01 21.38
N GLU A 34 29.58 -13.25 21.71
CA GLU A 34 29.71 -12.57 23.01
C GLU A 34 28.57 -11.55 23.23
N ALA A 35 28.25 -10.76 22.21
CA ALA A 35 27.15 -9.81 22.23
C ALA A 35 25.80 -10.50 22.44
N THR A 36 25.57 -11.64 21.77
CA THR A 36 24.34 -12.42 21.92
C THR A 36 24.23 -13.01 23.34
N VAL A 37 25.33 -13.55 23.89
CA VAL A 37 25.36 -14.01 25.29
C VAL A 37 24.99 -12.88 26.26
N ASP A 38 25.55 -11.68 26.07
CA ASP A 38 25.24 -10.53 26.90
C ASP A 38 23.80 -10.02 26.72
N ALA A 39 23.26 -10.06 25.50
CA ALA A 39 21.85 -9.76 25.24
C ALA A 39 20.92 -10.70 26.02
N TYR A 40 21.17 -12.02 26.00
CA TYR A 40 20.38 -12.98 26.80
C TYR A 40 20.57 -12.80 28.31
N ARG A 41 21.74 -12.34 28.77
CA ARG A 41 21.92 -11.96 30.20
C ARG A 41 21.03 -10.78 30.55
N ARG A 42 20.90 -9.78 29.69
CA ARG A 42 19.99 -8.64 29.89
C ARG A 42 18.53 -9.08 29.79
N ALA A 43 18.19 -9.94 28.83
CA ALA A 43 16.86 -10.53 28.67
C ALA A 43 16.41 -11.27 29.93
N TRP A 44 17.28 -12.04 30.59
CA TRP A 44 16.93 -12.71 31.85
C TRP A 44 16.57 -11.72 32.96
N ARG A 45 17.26 -10.57 33.04
CA ARG A 45 17.02 -9.53 34.05
C ARG A 45 15.62 -8.93 33.87
N ASP A 46 15.27 -8.60 32.63
CA ASP A 46 13.99 -7.99 32.26
C ASP A 46 12.94 -8.99 31.80
N TRP A 47 13.15 -10.29 32.01
CA TRP A 47 12.31 -11.37 31.45
C TRP A 47 10.82 -11.20 31.74
N THR A 48 10.47 -10.74 32.94
CA THR A 48 9.07 -10.49 33.33
C THR A 48 8.40 -9.41 32.48
N LYS A 49 9.16 -8.46 31.94
CA LYS A 49 8.68 -7.36 31.09
C LYS A 49 8.62 -7.79 29.62
N ILE A 50 9.63 -8.50 29.13
CA ILE A 50 9.76 -8.78 27.69
C ILE A 50 9.07 -10.05 27.23
N ARG A 51 8.75 -10.99 28.13
CA ARG A 51 8.19 -12.31 27.77
C ARG A 51 6.89 -12.26 26.96
N ASN A 52 6.13 -11.16 27.03
CA ASN A 52 4.86 -10.97 26.32
C ASN A 52 4.96 -10.03 25.09
N HIS A 53 6.15 -9.52 24.77
CA HIS A 53 6.35 -8.48 23.75
C HIS A 53 7.55 -8.82 22.85
N HIS A 54 7.40 -9.86 22.00
CA HIS A 54 8.41 -10.30 21.02
C HIS A 54 9.84 -10.44 21.61
N PRO A 55 10.07 -11.39 22.54
CA PRO A 55 11.32 -11.49 23.27
C PRO A 55 12.55 -11.75 22.38
N LEU A 56 12.38 -12.41 21.23
CA LEU A 56 13.48 -12.67 20.28
C LEU A 56 13.95 -11.38 19.60
N GLY A 57 13.03 -10.57 19.08
CA GLY A 57 13.38 -9.29 18.45
C GLY A 57 14.04 -8.32 19.44
N TRP A 58 13.61 -8.34 20.70
CA TRP A 58 14.29 -7.60 21.77
C TRP A 58 15.75 -8.05 21.95
N VAL A 59 16.00 -9.36 21.99
CA VAL A 59 17.36 -9.93 22.14
C VAL A 59 18.24 -9.58 20.94
N ARG A 60 17.74 -9.74 19.71
CA ARG A 60 18.47 -9.42 18.47
C ARG A 60 18.85 -7.93 18.41
N ASN A 61 17.94 -7.04 18.76
CA ASN A 61 18.21 -5.60 18.82
C ASN A 61 19.26 -5.26 19.91
N GLU A 62 19.17 -5.89 21.08
CA GLU A 62 20.14 -5.68 22.15
C GLU A 62 21.54 -6.22 21.79
N ALA A 63 21.61 -7.37 21.12
CA ALA A 63 22.86 -7.93 20.59
C ALA A 63 23.47 -6.98 19.54
N TRP A 64 22.66 -6.45 18.62
CA TRP A 64 23.12 -5.48 17.63
C TRP A 64 23.74 -4.23 18.29
N LYS A 65 23.06 -3.62 19.26
CA LYS A 65 23.60 -2.46 20.01
C LYS A 65 24.95 -2.77 20.66
N LEU A 66 25.12 -3.97 21.20
CA LEU A 66 26.38 -4.42 21.79
C LEU A 66 27.49 -4.58 20.75
N THR A 67 27.18 -5.12 19.56
CA THR A 67 28.15 -5.23 18.47
C THR A 67 28.57 -3.88 17.89
N ALA A 68 27.67 -2.89 17.85
CA ALA A 68 27.95 -1.53 17.36
C ALA A 68 28.95 -0.78 18.25
N LEU A 69 29.06 -1.17 19.53
CA LEU A 69 30.01 -0.59 20.49
C LEU A 69 31.40 -1.24 20.44
N SER A 70 31.55 -2.37 19.73
CA SER A 70 32.84 -3.06 19.61
C SER A 70 33.75 -2.39 18.58
N ARG A 71 35.05 -2.25 18.91
CA ARG A 71 36.03 -1.63 18.00
C ARG A 71 36.45 -2.55 16.85
N SER A 72 36.23 -3.87 16.95
CA SER A 72 36.62 -4.85 15.93
C SER A 72 35.56 -5.08 14.84
N THR A 73 34.33 -4.60 15.04
CA THR A 73 33.24 -4.70 14.06
C THR A 73 33.27 -3.57 13.01
N HIS A 74 34.17 -2.60 13.19
CA HIS A 74 34.40 -1.54 12.22
C HIS A 74 34.98 -2.12 10.92
N PRO A 75 34.46 -1.78 9.71
CA PRO A 75 34.89 -2.37 8.44
C PRO A 75 36.42 -2.36 8.24
N LEU A 76 37.07 -1.23 8.59
CA LEU A 76 38.53 -1.04 8.50
C LEU A 76 39.40 -1.78 9.54
N ARG A 77 38.80 -2.51 10.50
CA ARG A 77 39.53 -3.22 11.58
C ARG A 77 39.10 -4.68 11.76
N ARG A 78 38.26 -5.19 10.85
CA ARG A 78 37.85 -6.60 10.85
C ARG A 78 39.06 -7.50 10.60
N LYS A 79 39.22 -8.53 11.44
CA LYS A 79 40.12 -9.65 11.13
C LYS A 79 39.34 -10.64 10.28
N HIS A 80 39.81 -10.91 9.07
CA HIS A 80 39.21 -11.91 8.19
C HIS A 80 39.53 -13.30 8.73
N GLU A 81 38.51 -14.11 9.00
CA GLU A 81 38.68 -15.54 9.32
C GLU A 81 38.76 -16.33 8.00
N GLU A 82 39.74 -17.24 7.88
CA GLU A 82 40.06 -17.96 6.63
C GLU A 82 38.90 -18.78 6.06
N ASP A 83 37.94 -19.17 6.90
CA ASP A 83 36.78 -20.01 6.53
C ASP A 83 35.49 -19.22 6.22
N SER A 84 35.53 -17.88 6.22
CA SER A 84 34.35 -17.04 6.01
C SER A 84 34.23 -16.55 4.56
N ASP A 85 32.99 -16.43 4.05
CA ASP A 85 32.73 -15.80 2.75
C ASP A 85 32.91 -14.28 2.86
N THR A 86 34.17 -13.85 2.81
CA THR A 86 34.60 -12.46 3.01
C THR A 86 33.98 -11.52 1.98
N GLN A 87 33.83 -11.96 0.74
CA GLN A 87 33.23 -11.17 -0.33
C GLN A 87 31.76 -10.85 -0.05
N LEU A 88 30.98 -11.80 0.47
CA LEU A 88 29.59 -11.56 0.87
C LEU A 88 29.51 -10.65 2.09
N LEU A 89 30.37 -10.84 3.08
CA LEU A 89 30.43 -9.98 4.27
C LEU A 89 30.86 -8.54 3.97
N GLU A 90 31.71 -8.33 2.97
CA GLU A 90 32.07 -7.02 2.44
C GLU A 90 30.90 -6.37 1.71
N ALA A 91 30.23 -7.09 0.80
CA ALA A 91 29.06 -6.58 0.09
C ALA A 91 27.90 -6.21 1.04
N LEU A 92 27.64 -7.04 2.06
CA LEU A 92 26.70 -6.69 3.13
C LEU A 92 27.17 -5.45 3.89
N ALA A 93 28.48 -5.30 4.11
CA ALA A 93 29.07 -4.16 4.81
C ALA A 93 28.98 -2.82 4.06
N GLU A 94 28.82 -2.84 2.74
CA GLU A 94 28.61 -1.65 1.92
C GLU A 94 27.17 -1.11 1.99
N LEU A 95 26.20 -1.96 2.35
CA LEU A 95 24.82 -1.53 2.57
C LEU A 95 24.71 -0.60 3.78
N SER A 96 23.68 0.25 3.76
CA SER A 96 23.31 1.03 4.95
C SER A 96 23.00 0.10 6.13
N VAL A 97 23.11 0.64 7.34
CA VAL A 97 22.96 -0.15 8.56
C VAL A 97 21.56 -0.77 8.64
N ASP A 98 20.53 -0.05 8.21
CA ASP A 98 19.15 -0.51 8.27
C ASP A 98 18.83 -1.50 7.15
N ASP A 99 19.31 -1.25 5.93
CA ASP A 99 19.20 -2.18 4.78
C ASP A 99 19.80 -3.54 5.10
N ARG A 100 21.02 -3.55 5.67
CA ARG A 100 21.70 -4.78 6.07
C ARG A 100 20.90 -5.55 7.10
N ARG A 101 20.37 -4.86 8.11
CA ARG A 101 19.58 -5.51 9.16
C ARG A 101 18.28 -6.08 8.61
N LEU A 102 17.59 -5.37 7.72
CA LEU A 102 16.37 -5.85 7.05
C LEU A 102 16.62 -7.13 6.25
N ILE A 103 17.62 -7.12 5.36
CA ILE A 103 17.93 -8.28 4.51
C ILE A 103 18.35 -9.49 5.35
N VAL A 104 19.16 -9.28 6.39
CA VAL A 104 19.59 -10.38 7.27
C VAL A 104 18.41 -10.94 8.08
N LEU A 105 17.49 -10.10 8.58
CA LEU A 105 16.32 -10.56 9.32
C LEU A 105 15.33 -11.34 8.45
N MET A 106 15.13 -10.92 7.20
CA MET A 106 14.26 -11.62 6.27
C MET A 106 14.83 -12.95 5.82
N THR A 107 16.14 -13.01 5.53
CA THR A 107 16.79 -14.22 5.01
C THR A 107 17.17 -15.21 6.11
N LEU A 108 17.87 -14.76 7.16
CA LEU A 108 18.37 -15.64 8.22
C LEU A 108 17.48 -15.64 9.47
N GLY A 109 16.79 -14.53 9.73
CA GLY A 109 15.89 -14.43 10.88
C GLY A 109 14.52 -15.03 10.65
N ASN A 110 14.23 -15.55 9.44
CA ASN A 110 12.93 -16.06 9.00
C ASN A 110 11.75 -15.15 9.43
N THR A 111 12.01 -13.84 9.40
CA THR A 111 11.10 -12.80 9.88
C THR A 111 10.46 -12.16 8.66
N ASP A 112 9.14 -11.98 8.66
CA ASP A 112 8.49 -11.27 7.56
C ASP A 112 8.94 -9.79 7.52
N LEU A 113 8.69 -9.13 6.39
CA LEU A 113 9.14 -7.76 6.20
C LEU A 113 8.55 -6.79 7.24
N GLU A 114 7.33 -7.01 7.69
CA GLU A 114 6.66 -6.12 8.64
C GLU A 114 7.29 -6.22 10.03
N GLU A 115 7.54 -7.43 10.51
CA GLU A 115 8.22 -7.68 11.77
C GLU A 115 9.70 -7.29 11.72
N ALA A 116 10.39 -7.50 10.59
CA ALA A 116 11.76 -7.04 10.37
C ALA A 116 11.85 -5.51 10.38
N SER A 117 10.93 -4.82 9.71
CA SER A 117 10.87 -3.35 9.70
C SER A 117 10.62 -2.79 11.09
N ARG A 118 9.70 -3.40 11.86
CA ARG A 118 9.43 -3.05 13.26
C ARG A 118 10.65 -3.23 14.16
N GLU A 119 11.41 -4.31 13.95
CA GLU A 119 12.63 -4.58 14.74
C GLU A 119 13.78 -3.63 14.39
N VAL A 120 13.89 -3.25 13.12
CA VAL A 120 14.90 -2.28 12.66
C VAL A 120 14.56 -0.86 13.11
N GLY A 121 13.26 -0.54 13.19
CA GLY A 121 12.77 0.79 13.54
C GLY A 121 12.46 1.65 12.30
N VAL A 122 12.19 1.01 11.16
CA VAL A 122 11.79 1.67 9.92
C VAL A 122 10.32 1.35 9.61
N PRO A 123 9.56 2.26 8.98
CA PRO A 123 8.22 1.95 8.50
C PRO A 123 8.24 0.79 7.50
N ALA A 124 7.25 -0.11 7.52
CA ALA A 124 7.22 -1.29 6.65
C ALA A 124 7.29 -0.95 5.14
N GLU A 125 6.81 0.22 4.73
CA GLU A 125 6.94 0.68 3.34
C GLU A 125 8.37 1.12 2.98
N GLU A 126 9.05 1.80 3.91
CA GLU A 126 10.47 2.12 3.76
C GLU A 126 11.27 0.81 3.75
N GLY A 127 10.87 -0.16 4.57
CA GLY A 127 11.40 -1.53 4.52
C GLY A 127 11.31 -2.18 3.14
N ILE A 128 10.20 -2.04 2.41
CA ILE A 128 10.07 -2.58 1.02
C ILE A 128 11.07 -1.92 0.09
N GLU A 129 11.19 -0.59 0.14
CA GLU A 129 12.09 0.20 -0.71
C GLU A 129 13.56 -0.08 -0.38
N ASN A 130 13.89 -0.10 0.91
CA ASN A 130 15.20 -0.44 1.46
C ASN A 130 15.63 -1.85 1.06
N VAL A 131 14.74 -2.83 1.19
CA VAL A 131 15.00 -4.22 0.76
C VAL A 131 15.19 -4.31 -0.75
N THR A 132 14.34 -3.65 -1.54
CA THR A 132 14.47 -3.66 -3.01
C THR A 132 15.79 -3.02 -3.46
N THR A 133 16.16 -1.90 -2.83
CA THR A 133 17.41 -1.19 -3.10
C THR A 133 18.62 -2.01 -2.66
N ALA A 134 18.55 -2.61 -1.47
CA ALA A 134 19.61 -3.47 -0.94
C ALA A 134 19.83 -4.71 -1.80
N LEU A 135 18.77 -5.37 -2.25
CA LEU A 135 18.86 -6.52 -3.15
C LEU A 135 19.47 -6.12 -4.50
N ALA A 136 19.06 -4.98 -5.08
CA ALA A 136 19.66 -4.47 -6.31
C ALA A 136 21.15 -4.12 -6.15
N SER A 137 21.54 -3.53 -5.02
CA SER A 137 22.95 -3.24 -4.70
C SER A 137 23.77 -4.52 -4.49
N LEU A 138 23.21 -5.55 -3.83
CA LEU A 138 23.87 -6.85 -3.65
C LEU A 138 24.03 -7.61 -4.96
N GLU A 139 23.00 -7.67 -5.81
CA GLU A 139 23.08 -8.26 -7.15
C GLU A 139 24.11 -7.54 -8.01
N GLY A 140 24.15 -6.20 -7.95
CA GLY A 140 25.11 -5.38 -8.68
C GLY A 140 26.55 -5.56 -8.20
N GLY A 141 26.77 -5.56 -6.87
CA GLY A 141 28.08 -5.68 -6.25
C GLY A 141 28.69 -7.09 -6.40
N LEU A 142 27.88 -8.14 -6.22
CA LEU A 142 28.33 -9.53 -6.29
C LEU A 142 28.22 -10.13 -7.71
N ARG A 143 27.43 -9.50 -8.60
CA ARG A 143 27.12 -10.00 -9.96
C ARG A 143 26.55 -11.42 -9.97
N GLN A 144 25.68 -11.70 -9.01
CA GLN A 144 25.03 -13.00 -8.82
C GLN A 144 23.52 -12.78 -8.64
N SER A 145 22.72 -13.81 -8.94
CA SER A 145 21.27 -13.77 -8.70
C SER A 145 20.95 -13.77 -7.19
N ILE A 146 19.82 -13.17 -6.83
CA ILE A 146 19.28 -13.21 -5.45
C ILE A 146 19.26 -14.63 -4.85
N ASP A 147 18.78 -15.62 -5.61
CA ASP A 147 18.72 -17.03 -5.16
C ASP A 147 20.10 -17.64 -4.84
N THR A 148 21.17 -17.16 -5.49
CA THR A 148 22.54 -17.57 -5.14
C THR A 148 23.05 -16.85 -3.89
N ILE A 149 22.72 -15.57 -3.75
CA ILE A 149 23.08 -14.75 -2.59
C ILE A 149 22.41 -15.30 -1.32
N GLU A 150 21.12 -15.67 -1.41
CA GLU A 150 20.36 -16.27 -0.31
C GLU A 150 21.00 -17.57 0.19
N ARG A 151 21.38 -18.48 -0.72
CA ARG A 151 22.13 -19.71 -0.36
C ARG A 151 23.47 -19.41 0.30
N ARG A 152 24.22 -18.41 -0.19
CA ARG A 152 25.50 -18.00 0.42
C ARG A 152 25.30 -17.44 1.83
N MET A 153 24.24 -16.66 2.07
CA MET A 153 23.88 -16.16 3.40
C MET A 153 23.57 -17.32 4.36
N HIS A 154 22.81 -18.32 3.92
CA HIS A 154 22.54 -19.52 4.74
C HIS A 154 23.81 -20.34 5.03
N SER A 155 24.75 -20.44 4.07
CA SER A 155 26.06 -21.08 4.31
C SER A 155 26.92 -20.31 5.31
N LEU A 156 26.79 -18.98 5.36
CA LEU A 156 27.46 -18.12 6.35
C LEU A 156 26.99 -18.42 7.77
N ALA A 157 25.72 -18.75 7.93
CA ALA A 157 25.12 -19.11 9.21
C ALA A 157 25.70 -20.43 9.77
N ALA A 158 26.02 -21.39 8.90
CA ALA A 158 26.65 -22.66 9.28
C ALA A 158 28.05 -22.48 9.91
N ALA A 159 28.75 -21.37 9.64
CA ALA A 159 30.03 -21.06 10.27
C ALA A 159 29.93 -20.76 11.79
N THR A 160 28.72 -20.50 12.28
CA THR A 160 28.45 -20.29 13.72
C THR A 160 28.12 -21.58 14.47
N ASP A 161 27.84 -22.67 13.77
CA ASP A 161 27.47 -23.97 14.38
C ASP A 161 28.62 -24.60 15.16
N SER A 162 29.87 -24.22 14.87
CA SER A 162 31.05 -24.67 15.61
C SER A 162 31.18 -24.03 17.00
N LEU A 163 30.34 -23.04 17.35
CA LEU A 163 30.40 -22.35 18.63
C LEU A 163 29.62 -23.10 19.71
N THR A 164 30.25 -23.35 20.85
CA THR A 164 29.60 -24.06 21.96
C THR A 164 28.63 -23.16 22.71
N VAL A 165 27.33 -23.43 22.61
CA VAL A 165 26.27 -22.68 23.30
C VAL A 165 26.40 -22.81 24.83
N PRO A 166 26.52 -21.72 25.60
CA PRO A 166 26.60 -21.79 27.05
C PRO A 166 25.31 -22.33 27.67
N PRO A 167 25.36 -23.12 28.76
CA PRO A 167 24.14 -23.54 29.44
C PRO A 167 23.32 -22.35 29.97
N ALA A 168 21.99 -22.42 29.84
CA ALA A 168 21.09 -21.34 30.29
C ALA A 168 21.27 -20.98 31.77
N ALA A 169 21.61 -21.96 32.62
CA ALA A 169 21.92 -21.72 34.04
C ALA A 169 23.14 -20.78 34.24
N THR A 170 24.16 -20.90 33.39
CA THR A 170 25.36 -20.05 33.42
C THR A 170 25.02 -18.61 33.01
N VAL A 171 24.19 -18.44 31.98
CA VAL A 171 23.70 -17.13 31.54
C VAL A 171 22.89 -16.44 32.65
N ARG A 172 21.98 -17.16 33.30
CA ARG A 172 21.14 -16.63 34.40
C ARG A 172 21.95 -16.25 35.64
N THR A 173 22.95 -17.03 36.01
CA THR A 173 23.80 -16.76 37.18
C THR A 173 24.75 -15.57 36.94
N ALA A 174 25.34 -15.47 35.75
CA ALA A 174 26.14 -14.32 35.34
C ALA A 174 25.32 -13.02 35.30
N ALA A 175 24.07 -13.08 34.84
CA ALA A 175 23.16 -11.95 34.82
C ALA A 175 22.89 -11.36 36.22
N LYS A 176 22.82 -12.19 37.28
CA LYS A 176 22.64 -11.75 38.68
C LYS A 176 23.87 -11.02 39.23
N ARG A 177 25.10 -11.49 38.93
CA ARG A 177 26.35 -10.86 39.41
C ARG A 177 26.57 -9.45 38.84
N GLY A 178 26.15 -9.19 37.60
CA GLY A 178 26.24 -7.85 36.98
C GLY A 178 25.39 -6.78 37.66
N ARG A 179 24.26 -7.16 38.29
CA ARG A 179 23.41 -6.23 39.05
C ARG A 179 24.15 -5.67 40.28
N GLN A 180 24.98 -6.48 40.94
CA GLN A 180 25.73 -6.05 42.12
C GLN A 180 26.88 -5.08 41.78
N ARG A 181 27.57 -5.23 40.63
CA ARG A 181 28.67 -4.32 40.24
C ARG A 181 28.18 -2.92 39.82
N ASN A 182 27.08 -2.83 39.05
CA ASN A 182 26.58 -1.52 38.58
C ASN A 182 25.91 -0.70 39.70
N THR A 183 25.28 -1.34 40.68
CA THR A 183 24.71 -0.63 41.85
C THR A 183 25.81 -0.07 42.76
N VAL A 184 26.95 -0.75 42.89
CA VAL A 184 28.11 -0.26 43.68
C VAL A 184 28.79 0.96 43.01
N LEU A 185 28.89 0.98 41.67
CA LEU A 185 29.46 2.11 40.92
C LEU A 185 28.61 3.39 40.98
N LEU A 186 27.28 3.27 40.93
CA LEU A 186 26.36 4.41 41.06
C LEU A 186 26.35 5.02 42.47
N VAL A 187 26.49 4.18 43.51
CA VAL A 187 26.63 4.67 44.89
C VAL A 187 28.00 5.35 45.10
N ALA A 188 29.06 4.85 44.48
CA ALA A 188 30.37 5.50 44.54
C ALA A 188 30.40 6.87 43.84
N ALA A 189 29.72 7.02 42.69
CA ALA A 189 29.64 8.30 41.97
C ALA A 189 28.87 9.38 42.75
N ALA A 190 27.82 9.00 43.49
CA ALA A 190 27.07 9.93 44.34
C ALA A 190 27.90 10.43 45.54
N VAL A 191 28.80 9.61 46.07
CA VAL A 191 29.68 10.00 47.20
C VAL A 191 30.79 10.97 46.73
N VAL A 192 31.24 10.91 45.48
CA VAL A 192 32.25 11.84 44.95
C VAL A 192 31.67 13.25 44.70
N VAL A 193 30.40 13.37 44.31
CA VAL A 193 29.76 14.70 44.13
C VAL A 193 29.49 15.38 45.47
N ILE A 194 29.18 14.64 46.53
CA ILE A 194 28.97 15.20 47.87
C ILE A 194 30.30 15.57 48.56
N LEU A 195 31.42 14.92 48.19
CA LEU A 195 32.75 15.23 48.73
C LEU A 195 33.57 16.22 47.88
N GLY A 196 33.18 16.46 46.62
CA GLY A 196 33.89 17.38 45.70
C GLY A 196 33.39 18.84 45.72
N GLY A 197 32.30 19.13 46.44
CA GLY A 197 31.66 20.46 46.48
C GLY A 197 32.07 21.35 47.65
N GLY A 198 33.33 21.30 48.09
CA GLY A 198 33.84 22.15 49.18
C GLY A 198 35.13 22.87 48.79
N PHE A 199 35.15 24.20 48.99
CA PHE A 199 36.19 25.19 48.64
C PHE A 199 36.24 25.55 47.14
N VAL A 200 36.04 26.81 46.70
CA VAL A 200 36.69 28.05 47.16
C VAL A 200 35.73 29.25 46.97
N ALA A 201 35.68 30.12 47.97
CA ALA A 201 35.09 31.46 47.92
C ALA A 201 36.11 32.49 47.38
N THR A 202 35.66 33.47 46.58
CA THR A 202 35.91 34.92 46.77
C THR A 202 35.25 35.75 45.65
N GLU A 203 34.38 36.66 46.07
CA GLU A 203 34.17 38.08 45.67
C GLU A 203 34.19 38.53 44.19
N GLY A 204 33.14 39.27 43.83
CA GLY A 204 33.18 40.26 42.74
C GLY A 204 31.85 40.46 42.03
N ASP A 205 30.95 41.25 42.61
CA ASP A 205 29.75 41.76 41.93
C ASP A 205 29.99 43.24 41.60
N ALA A 206 29.88 43.62 40.32
CA ALA A 206 29.83 45.02 39.89
C ALA A 206 29.31 45.18 38.44
N LEU A 207 28.01 45.44 38.33
CA LEU A 207 27.40 46.54 37.56
C LEU A 207 27.50 46.60 36.01
N ALA A 208 26.30 46.64 35.41
CA ALA A 208 25.81 47.74 34.57
C ALA A 208 26.06 47.75 33.04
N THR A 209 24.95 47.53 32.31
CA THR A 209 24.34 48.34 31.23
C THR A 209 25.07 48.64 29.90
N SER A 210 24.39 48.20 28.84
CA SER A 210 23.93 48.98 27.65
C SER A 210 24.78 49.12 26.38
N SER A 211 24.14 48.68 25.29
CA SER A 211 24.02 49.29 23.95
C SER A 211 25.21 49.38 23.00
N ALA A 212 25.12 48.66 21.86
CA ALA A 212 25.16 49.23 20.51
C ALA A 212 24.88 48.16 19.44
N LEU A 213 23.82 48.34 18.64
CA LEU A 213 23.73 47.75 17.29
C LEU A 213 24.67 48.53 16.34
N PRO A 214 25.14 47.90 15.26
CA PRO A 214 24.54 48.22 13.97
C PRO A 214 24.28 47.01 13.06
N GLN A 215 23.20 47.13 12.29
CA GLN A 215 22.84 46.29 11.15
C GLN A 215 23.97 46.16 10.12
N ARG A 216 24.13 44.94 9.60
CA ARG A 216 24.44 44.73 8.18
C ARG A 216 23.63 43.56 7.64
N GLN A 217 22.67 43.89 6.76
CA GLN A 217 21.91 42.96 5.94
C GLN A 217 22.83 42.00 5.18
N LYS A 218 22.53 40.69 5.26
CA LYS A 218 22.66 39.80 4.12
C LYS A 218 21.25 39.36 3.71
N ILE A 219 20.92 39.81 2.52
CA ILE A 219 19.78 39.47 1.68
C ILE A 219 19.86 37.98 1.31
N GLY A 220 18.74 37.26 1.35
CA GLY A 220 18.56 36.06 0.54
C GLY A 220 17.76 34.93 1.18
N ALA A 221 16.44 34.97 0.98
CA ALA A 221 15.45 33.92 1.17
C ALA A 221 15.06 33.55 2.61
N GLU A 222 14.25 34.43 3.22
CA GLU A 222 13.05 33.95 3.92
C GLU A 222 12.27 33.06 2.95
N ARG A 223 12.15 31.78 3.27
CA ARG A 223 10.98 31.01 2.87
C ARG A 223 9.96 31.20 3.99
N PRO A 224 8.67 31.43 3.71
CA PRO A 224 7.67 31.42 4.76
C PRO A 224 7.69 30.04 5.41
N ASP A 225 7.82 30.01 6.72
CA ASP A 225 7.80 28.81 7.54
C ASP A 225 6.43 28.12 7.41
N VAL A 226 6.36 27.07 6.57
CA VAL A 226 5.21 26.15 6.45
C VAL A 226 4.94 25.38 7.77
N LEU A 227 5.87 25.43 8.72
CA LEU A 227 5.77 24.75 10.01
C LEU A 227 4.82 25.44 11.02
N LEU A 228 4.35 26.66 10.76
CA LEU A 228 3.42 27.37 11.65
C LEU A 228 1.91 27.10 11.37
N ASP A 229 1.57 26.35 10.31
CA ASP A 229 0.16 26.12 9.93
C ASP A 229 -0.41 24.77 10.39
N ALA A 230 0.41 23.74 10.58
CA ALA A 230 -0.07 22.43 11.06
C ALA A 230 -0.51 22.45 12.54
N GLU A 231 0.09 23.32 13.37
CA GLU A 231 -0.30 23.45 14.79
C GLU A 231 -1.74 23.98 14.97
N LYS A 232 -2.26 24.75 14.00
CA LYS A 232 -3.57 25.40 14.09
C LYS A 232 -4.77 24.51 13.76
N ILE A 233 -4.54 23.32 13.18
CA ILE A 233 -5.64 22.39 12.86
C ILE A 233 -5.97 21.55 14.10
N ASP A 234 -7.25 21.57 14.49
CA ASP A 234 -7.80 20.81 15.60
C ASP A 234 -9.16 20.15 15.23
N THR A 235 -9.79 19.49 16.21
CA THR A 235 -11.08 18.79 16.01
C THR A 235 -12.24 19.74 15.69
N GLY A 236 -12.11 21.03 15.96
CA GLY A 236 -13.05 22.07 15.55
C GLY A 236 -13.04 22.32 14.04
N ASN A 237 -11.97 21.93 13.32
CA ASN A 237 -11.90 22.02 11.86
C ASN A 237 -12.66 20.92 11.12
N LEU A 238 -13.02 19.84 11.82
CA LEU A 238 -13.74 18.71 11.25
C LEU A 238 -15.22 19.02 11.09
N LEU A 239 -15.89 18.30 10.18
CA LEU A 239 -17.30 18.45 9.88
C LEU A 239 -18.16 18.30 11.15
N SER A 240 -19.22 19.08 11.22
CA SER A 240 -20.26 18.96 12.25
C SER A 240 -21.40 18.05 11.80
N SER A 241 -22.20 17.54 12.74
CA SER A 241 -23.43 16.80 12.40
C SER A 241 -24.38 17.61 11.51
N ALA A 242 -24.43 18.94 11.68
CA ALA A 242 -25.26 19.82 10.85
C ALA A 242 -24.82 19.80 9.38
N GLN A 243 -23.52 19.82 9.10
CA GLN A 243 -23.00 19.75 7.73
C GLN A 243 -23.20 18.36 7.11
N VAL A 244 -23.05 17.29 7.91
CA VAL A 244 -23.30 15.91 7.45
C VAL A 244 -24.79 15.67 7.17
N SER A 245 -25.69 16.36 7.88
CA SER A 245 -27.14 16.24 7.65
C SER A 245 -27.60 16.68 6.26
N GLU A 246 -26.76 17.41 5.49
CA GLU A 246 -27.07 17.71 4.09
C GLU A 246 -27.03 16.47 3.18
N LEU A 247 -26.32 15.41 3.58
CA LEU A 247 -26.23 14.16 2.82
C LEU A 247 -27.54 13.38 2.85
N ASP A 248 -28.20 13.38 4.00
CA ASP A 248 -29.55 12.87 4.21
C ASP A 248 -30.28 13.72 5.27
N PRO A 249 -31.12 14.68 4.82
CA PRO A 249 -31.89 15.55 5.71
C PRO A 249 -33.02 14.85 6.48
N GLU A 250 -33.42 13.65 6.07
CA GLU A 250 -34.48 12.88 6.75
C GLU A 250 -33.94 12.11 7.96
N SER A 251 -32.61 11.94 8.03
CA SER A 251 -31.93 11.25 9.12
C SER A 251 -31.41 12.18 10.20
N THR A 252 -31.36 11.68 11.43
CA THR A 252 -30.70 12.38 12.54
C THR A 252 -29.26 11.92 12.68
N TRP A 253 -28.31 12.84 12.52
CA TRP A 253 -26.88 12.53 12.52
C TRP A 253 -26.21 12.84 13.86
N LYS A 254 -25.44 11.88 14.38
CA LYS A 254 -24.63 12.04 15.60
C LYS A 254 -23.17 11.71 15.34
N ILE A 255 -22.27 12.41 16.03
CA ILE A 255 -20.86 12.06 16.07
C ILE A 255 -20.72 10.78 16.89
N ASP A 256 -20.14 9.76 16.28
CA ASP A 256 -19.85 8.46 16.89
C ASP A 256 -18.50 8.51 17.64
N GLY A 257 -17.50 9.10 17.00
CA GLY A 257 -16.17 9.29 17.61
C GLY A 257 -15.25 10.15 16.75
N THR A 258 -14.23 10.72 17.38
CA THR A 258 -13.10 11.39 16.71
C THR A 258 -11.80 10.76 17.21
N ASP A 259 -10.95 10.38 16.28
CA ASP A 259 -9.65 9.75 16.54
C ASP A 259 -8.53 10.59 15.92
N GLU A 260 -7.51 10.89 16.72
CA GLU A 260 -6.35 11.72 16.37
C GLU A 260 -5.04 10.92 16.41
N ASN A 261 -5.13 9.61 16.67
CA ASN A 261 -3.96 8.77 16.86
C ASN A 261 -3.33 8.37 15.52
N VAL A 262 -2.18 8.97 15.22
CA VAL A 262 -1.34 8.64 14.05
C VAL A 262 -0.92 7.16 13.99
N ASP A 263 -0.83 6.50 15.14
CA ASP A 263 -0.43 5.09 15.24
C ASP A 263 -1.61 4.12 15.07
N ASN A 264 -2.85 4.61 14.97
CA ASN A 264 -4.00 3.71 14.73
C ASN A 264 -3.95 3.17 13.30
N THR A 265 -3.90 1.85 13.17
CA THR A 265 -3.83 1.17 11.87
C THR A 265 -5.19 0.66 11.37
N THR A 266 -6.23 0.73 12.19
CA THR A 266 -7.56 0.19 11.85
C THR A 266 -8.17 0.98 10.69
N PRO A 267 -8.50 0.37 9.53
CA PRO A 267 -9.15 1.10 8.45
C PRO A 267 -10.52 1.67 8.87
N TYR A 268 -10.86 2.88 8.41
CA TYR A 268 -12.18 3.48 8.64
C TYR A 268 -13.17 3.26 7.48
N ALA A 269 -12.70 2.65 6.39
CA ALA A 269 -13.46 2.41 5.16
C ALA A 269 -13.05 1.08 4.51
N THR A 270 -13.86 0.61 3.56
CA THR A 270 -13.75 -0.76 3.00
C THR A 270 -12.54 -0.99 2.08
N CYS A 271 -12.19 -0.02 1.24
CA CYS A 271 -11.16 -0.20 0.18
C CYS A 271 -9.71 0.05 0.62
N PRO A 272 -9.41 1.08 1.45
CA PRO A 272 -8.05 1.30 1.92
C PRO A 272 -7.51 0.12 2.74
N THR A 273 -6.31 -0.36 2.39
CA THR A 273 -5.60 -1.39 3.18
C THR A 273 -4.87 -0.82 4.40
N LYS A 274 -4.73 0.52 4.43
CA LYS A 274 -4.16 1.29 5.52
C LYS A 274 -5.13 2.38 5.93
N ARG A 275 -4.97 2.88 7.15
CA ARG A 275 -5.78 3.99 7.66
C ARG A 275 -5.41 5.33 7.00
N TYR A 276 -4.12 5.59 6.75
CA TYR A 276 -3.60 6.88 6.26
C TYR A 276 -2.70 6.68 5.04
N ALA A 277 -2.87 7.53 4.02
CA ALA A 277 -2.12 7.46 2.77
C ALA A 277 -0.78 8.20 2.82
N ASP A 278 -0.66 9.18 3.71
CA ASP A 278 0.60 9.78 4.11
C ASP A 278 1.36 8.78 5.02
N LYS A 279 2.66 8.63 4.75
CA LYS A 279 3.53 7.70 5.50
C LYS A 279 4.00 8.29 6.83
N ASP A 280 4.04 9.62 6.92
CA ASP A 280 4.52 10.36 8.08
C ASP A 280 3.73 11.68 8.22
N PRO A 281 2.39 11.59 8.46
CA PRO A 281 1.56 12.77 8.66
C PRO A 281 1.94 13.48 9.97
N LEU A 282 1.96 14.81 9.93
CA LEU A 282 2.15 15.64 11.14
C LEU A 282 0.98 15.51 12.11
N LYS A 283 -0.23 15.43 11.58
CA LYS A 283 -1.49 15.24 12.30
C LYS A 283 -2.46 14.45 11.45
N VAL A 284 -3.29 13.67 12.11
CA VAL A 284 -4.41 12.96 11.48
C VAL A 284 -5.67 13.19 12.29
N PHE A 285 -6.80 13.16 11.62
CA PHE A 285 -8.11 13.20 12.25
C PHE A 285 -9.04 12.25 11.53
N VAL A 286 -9.74 11.39 12.26
CA VAL A 286 -10.81 10.55 11.71
C VAL A 286 -12.05 10.75 12.56
N ARG A 287 -13.03 11.48 12.02
CA ARG A 287 -14.35 11.65 12.64
C ARG A 287 -15.37 10.78 11.96
N THR A 288 -16.16 10.07 12.76
CA THR A 288 -17.21 9.18 12.28
C THR A 288 -18.56 9.63 12.77
N PHE A 289 -19.58 9.43 11.94
CA PHE A 289 -20.97 9.79 12.19
C PHE A 289 -21.84 8.59 11.86
N ASN A 290 -22.87 8.39 12.67
CA ASN A 290 -23.92 7.42 12.37
C ASN A 290 -25.24 8.17 12.24
N ALA A 291 -26.06 7.72 11.30
CA ALA A 291 -27.41 8.22 11.09
C ALA A 291 -28.40 7.33 11.84
N ASP A 292 -29.33 7.95 12.55
CA ASP A 292 -30.56 7.29 13.01
C ASP A 292 -31.68 7.69 12.02
N GLY A 293 -31.99 6.80 11.08
CA GLY A 293 -32.86 7.07 9.93
C GLY A 293 -33.58 5.82 9.39
N VAL A 294 -34.12 5.91 8.17
CA VAL A 294 -34.80 4.78 7.49
C VAL A 294 -33.79 3.73 7.00
N THR A 295 -32.62 4.20 6.57
CA THR A 295 -31.49 3.39 6.11
C THR A 295 -30.35 3.46 7.12
N ASP A 296 -29.63 2.35 7.27
CA ASP A 296 -28.39 2.34 8.05
C ASP A 296 -27.33 3.11 7.25
N GLU A 297 -26.92 4.28 7.76
CA GLU A 297 -25.92 5.13 7.15
C GLU A 297 -24.78 5.50 8.10
N ARG A 298 -23.59 5.57 7.53
CA ARG A 298 -22.36 5.93 8.24
C ARG A 298 -21.54 6.89 7.39
N VAL A 299 -20.96 7.90 8.03
CA VAL A 299 -20.00 8.80 7.40
C VAL A 299 -18.68 8.74 8.15
N ALA A 300 -17.58 8.71 7.43
CA ALA A 300 -16.24 8.89 7.97
C ALA A 300 -15.55 10.05 7.22
N GLN A 301 -15.12 11.06 7.96
CA GLN A 301 -14.20 12.07 7.47
C GLN A 301 -12.81 11.75 8.00
N ALA A 302 -11.84 11.63 7.11
CA ALA A 302 -10.42 11.61 7.45
C ALA A 302 -9.74 12.89 6.95
N ILE A 303 -8.86 13.46 7.76
CA ILE A 303 -7.94 14.55 7.39
C ILE A 303 -6.52 14.08 7.69
N GLU A 304 -5.62 14.25 6.74
CA GLU A 304 -4.18 14.00 6.89
C GLU A 304 -3.43 15.30 6.59
N VAL A 305 -2.61 15.74 7.54
CA VAL A 305 -1.77 16.95 7.43
C VAL A 305 -0.35 16.52 7.10
N SER A 306 0.08 16.74 5.88
CA SER A 306 1.40 16.37 5.39
C SER A 306 2.47 17.41 5.76
N ARG A 307 3.74 17.00 5.75
CA ARG A 307 4.89 17.90 5.97
C ARG A 307 5.10 18.93 4.85
N SER A 308 4.57 18.67 3.66
CA SER A 308 4.71 19.54 2.49
C SER A 308 3.54 19.39 1.53
N GLU A 309 3.33 20.38 0.67
CA GLU A 309 2.29 20.32 -0.38
C GLU A 309 2.56 19.23 -1.43
N ASP A 310 3.84 18.93 -1.70
CA ASP A 310 4.23 17.82 -2.59
C ASP A 310 3.83 16.47 -1.98
N THR A 311 4.10 16.29 -0.68
CA THR A 311 3.65 15.11 0.07
C THR A 311 2.13 15.01 0.05
N ALA A 312 1.41 16.11 0.34
CA ALA A 312 -0.05 16.13 0.31
C ALA A 312 -0.62 15.78 -1.08
N SER A 313 0.02 16.25 -2.15
CA SER A 313 -0.37 15.93 -3.53
C SER A 313 -0.21 14.43 -3.82
N LYS A 314 0.91 13.83 -3.40
CA LYS A 314 1.14 12.37 -3.51
C LYS A 314 0.18 11.56 -2.64
N THR A 315 -0.14 12.06 -1.45
CA THR A 315 -1.14 11.48 -0.54
C THR A 315 -2.52 11.48 -1.21
N TYR A 316 -2.92 12.60 -1.81
CA TYR A 316 -4.17 12.70 -2.57
C TYR A 316 -4.24 11.70 -3.73
N GLU A 317 -3.17 11.59 -4.53
CA GLU A 317 -3.09 10.61 -5.61
C GLU A 317 -3.22 9.17 -5.09
N ARG A 318 -2.55 8.84 -3.98
CA ARG A 318 -2.63 7.52 -3.35
C ARG A 318 -4.01 7.21 -2.78
N LEU A 319 -4.68 8.19 -2.17
CA LEU A 319 -6.06 8.06 -1.70
C LEU A 319 -6.99 7.72 -2.86
N VAL A 320 -6.91 8.45 -3.98
CA VAL A 320 -7.70 8.14 -5.19
C VAL A 320 -7.36 6.72 -5.71
N GLN A 321 -6.09 6.36 -5.71
CA GLN A 321 -5.60 5.07 -6.20
C GLN A 321 -6.12 3.88 -5.38
N TRP A 322 -6.20 3.98 -4.05
CA TRP A 322 -6.74 2.89 -3.21
C TRP A 322 -8.17 2.49 -3.56
N TYR A 323 -8.97 3.45 -4.03
CA TYR A 323 -10.35 3.17 -4.45
C TYR A 323 -10.44 2.81 -5.93
N SER A 324 -9.52 3.29 -6.78
CA SER A 324 -9.44 2.87 -8.18
C SER A 324 -8.89 1.44 -8.34
N ASP A 325 -8.12 0.97 -7.35
CA ASP A 325 -7.56 -0.38 -7.23
C ASP A 325 -8.30 -1.23 -6.19
N CYS A 326 -9.52 -0.88 -5.78
CA CYS A 326 -10.21 -1.59 -4.70
C CYS A 326 -10.41 -3.09 -5.01
N GLU A 327 -9.78 -3.96 -4.23
CA GLU A 327 -9.81 -5.43 -4.38
C GLU A 327 -10.69 -6.10 -3.32
N HIS A 328 -11.89 -5.57 -3.09
CA HIS A 328 -12.83 -6.14 -2.13
C HIS A 328 -13.88 -7.03 -2.84
N PRO A 329 -14.25 -8.22 -2.29
CA PRO A 329 -15.20 -9.09 -2.96
C PRO A 329 -16.53 -8.38 -3.26
N ARG A 330 -17.01 -8.54 -4.49
CA ARG A 330 -18.30 -8.02 -4.98
C ARG A 330 -18.46 -6.50 -4.88
N VAL A 331 -17.37 -5.75 -4.75
CA VAL A 331 -17.36 -4.28 -4.83
C VAL A 331 -17.02 -3.84 -6.25
N GLN A 332 -17.84 -2.95 -6.81
CA GLN A 332 -17.63 -2.41 -8.15
C GLN A 332 -17.63 -0.88 -8.15
N LEU A 333 -16.75 -0.26 -8.94
CA LEU A 333 -16.74 1.19 -9.20
C LEU A 333 -17.81 1.49 -10.25
N VAL A 334 -18.90 2.14 -9.84
CA VAL A 334 -20.05 2.40 -10.71
C VAL A 334 -20.01 3.79 -11.34
N ALA A 335 -19.41 4.79 -10.70
CA ALA A 335 -19.27 6.13 -11.25
C ALA A 335 -18.07 6.90 -10.69
N ALA A 336 -17.61 7.88 -11.47
CA ALA A 336 -16.58 8.83 -11.09
C ALA A 336 -17.02 10.25 -11.50
N TYR A 337 -16.61 11.24 -10.71
CA TYR A 337 -16.93 12.64 -10.90
C TYR A 337 -15.72 13.49 -10.53
N THR A 338 -15.60 14.61 -11.22
CA THR A 338 -14.66 15.68 -10.89
C THR A 338 -15.46 16.87 -10.39
N VAL A 339 -15.08 17.40 -9.24
CA VAL A 339 -15.60 18.66 -8.71
C VAL A 339 -14.62 19.74 -9.12
N GLN A 340 -14.99 20.50 -10.14
CA GLN A 340 -14.16 21.56 -10.68
C GLN A 340 -14.18 22.76 -9.76
N ARG A 341 -12.99 23.28 -9.47
CA ARG A 341 -12.76 24.46 -8.62
C ARG A 341 -11.80 25.42 -9.33
N PRO A 342 -11.76 26.70 -8.95
CA PRO A 342 -10.76 27.65 -9.47
C PRO A 342 -9.31 27.20 -9.27
N PHE A 343 -9.05 26.38 -8.24
CA PHE A 343 -7.75 25.77 -7.94
C PHE A 343 -7.98 24.41 -7.26
N GLY A 344 -7.26 23.37 -7.69
CA GLY A 344 -7.31 22.03 -7.11
C GLY A 344 -8.68 21.34 -7.27
N ASP A 345 -8.84 20.55 -8.34
CA ASP A 345 -10.04 19.76 -8.57
C ASP A 345 -10.14 18.59 -7.58
N PHE A 346 -11.34 18.35 -7.06
CA PHE A 346 -11.61 17.18 -6.20
C PHE A 346 -12.13 16.01 -7.04
N GLN A 347 -12.00 14.81 -6.51
CA GLN A 347 -12.59 13.61 -7.11
C GLN A 347 -13.64 12.99 -6.19
N ILE A 348 -14.71 12.50 -6.81
CA ILE A 348 -15.73 11.69 -6.13
C ILE A 348 -15.87 10.37 -6.88
N LEU A 349 -15.77 9.26 -6.16
CA LEU A 349 -16.00 7.92 -6.67
C LEU A 349 -17.24 7.33 -6.00
N ARG A 350 -18.05 6.61 -6.77
CA ARG A 350 -19.16 5.83 -6.24
C ARG A 350 -18.92 4.36 -6.49
N LEU A 351 -18.87 3.59 -5.41
CA LEU A 351 -18.73 2.15 -5.42
C LEU A 351 -20.00 1.48 -4.90
N ARG A 352 -20.19 0.22 -5.27
CA ARG A 352 -21.33 -0.59 -4.81
C ARG A 352 -20.85 -1.97 -4.40
N SER A 353 -21.18 -2.39 -3.19
CA SER A 353 -21.07 -3.77 -2.74
C SER A 353 -22.36 -4.49 -3.04
N HIS A 354 -22.29 -5.53 -3.86
CA HIS A 354 -23.43 -6.40 -4.19
C HIS A 354 -23.56 -7.60 -3.23
N ARG A 355 -23.09 -7.45 -1.98
CA ARG A 355 -23.38 -8.40 -0.90
C ARG A 355 -24.82 -8.21 -0.40
N SER A 356 -25.23 -9.02 0.57
CA SER A 356 -26.50 -8.85 1.28
C SER A 356 -26.19 -8.40 2.71
N PRO A 357 -26.66 -7.22 3.16
CA PRO A 357 -27.36 -6.21 2.37
C PRO A 357 -26.48 -5.60 1.27
N GLU A 358 -27.12 -5.12 0.19
CA GLU A 358 -26.43 -4.32 -0.83
C GLU A 358 -26.02 -2.99 -0.17
N ARG A 359 -24.84 -2.46 -0.50
CA ARG A 359 -24.36 -1.18 0.04
C ARG A 359 -23.77 -0.29 -1.04
N THR A 360 -23.99 1.01 -0.92
CA THR A 360 -23.40 2.03 -1.78
C THR A 360 -22.42 2.87 -0.98
N PHE A 361 -21.23 3.07 -1.52
CA PHE A 361 -20.18 3.91 -0.96
C PHE A 361 -19.99 5.12 -1.87
N THR A 362 -20.11 6.33 -1.34
CA THR A 362 -19.71 7.57 -2.03
C THR A 362 -18.49 8.12 -1.33
N VAL A 363 -17.40 8.25 -2.06
CA VAL A 363 -16.09 8.61 -1.52
C VAL A 363 -15.60 9.86 -2.23
N GLY A 364 -15.25 10.88 -1.46
CA GLY A 364 -14.73 12.15 -1.94
C GLY A 364 -13.31 12.35 -1.47
N PHE A 365 -12.47 12.86 -2.35
CA PHE A 365 -11.09 13.21 -2.05
C PHE A 365 -10.90 14.68 -2.36
N SER A 366 -10.35 15.42 -1.41
CA SER A 366 -10.01 16.83 -1.56
C SER A 366 -8.62 17.08 -1.03
N HIS A 367 -7.97 18.14 -1.52
CA HIS A 367 -6.68 18.59 -1.02
C HIS A 367 -6.60 20.12 -1.08
N SER A 368 -5.90 20.71 -0.11
CA SER A 368 -5.66 22.15 -0.02
C SER A 368 -4.33 22.38 0.71
N GLY A 369 -3.33 22.91 0.01
CA GLY A 369 -1.98 23.08 0.55
C GLY A 369 -1.40 21.75 1.05
N THR A 370 -1.07 21.70 2.34
CA THR A 370 -0.52 20.50 3.02
C THR A 370 -1.58 19.52 3.51
N VAL A 371 -2.87 19.80 3.30
CA VAL A 371 -3.96 19.04 3.91
C VAL A 371 -4.71 18.25 2.84
N THR A 372 -4.92 16.97 3.11
CA THR A 372 -5.82 16.11 2.34
C THR A 372 -7.02 15.72 3.19
N SER A 373 -8.21 15.65 2.58
CA SER A 373 -9.41 15.16 3.25
C SER A 373 -10.12 14.11 2.41
N THR A 374 -10.44 12.99 3.04
CA THR A 374 -11.28 11.93 2.50
C THR A 374 -12.62 11.93 3.22
N LEU A 375 -13.70 12.00 2.47
CA LEU A 375 -15.06 11.83 2.99
C LEU A 375 -15.63 10.52 2.44
N VAL A 376 -16.07 9.63 3.32
CA VAL A 376 -16.70 8.35 2.96
C VAL A 376 -18.12 8.38 3.50
N HIS A 377 -19.10 8.20 2.62
CA HIS A 377 -20.49 7.95 2.99
C HIS A 377 -20.86 6.53 2.58
N GLU A 378 -21.37 5.76 3.52
CA GLU A 378 -21.85 4.40 3.33
C GLU A 378 -23.34 4.34 3.66
N ALA A 379 -24.13 3.75 2.76
CA ALA A 379 -25.56 3.51 2.98
C ALA A 379 -25.98 2.13 2.49
N ASP A 380 -26.89 1.51 3.22
CA ASP A 380 -27.59 0.31 2.77
C ASP A 380 -28.47 0.63 1.53
N GLY A 381 -28.42 -0.26 0.55
CA GLY A 381 -29.14 -0.17 -0.72
C GLY A 381 -28.29 0.27 -1.92
N ALA A 382 -28.97 0.38 -3.06
CA ALA A 382 -28.35 0.72 -4.35
C ALA A 382 -28.11 2.23 -4.55
N SER A 383 -28.66 3.06 -3.68
CA SER A 383 -28.61 4.51 -3.79
C SER A 383 -27.65 5.09 -2.75
N GLY A 384 -27.05 6.23 -3.10
CA GLY A 384 -26.30 7.06 -2.17
C GLY A 384 -26.78 8.50 -2.29
N PRO A 385 -26.15 9.45 -1.58
CA PRO A 385 -26.58 10.83 -1.53
C PRO A 385 -26.53 11.47 -2.91
N SER A 386 -27.20 12.60 -3.07
CA SER A 386 -27.04 13.39 -4.28
C SER A 386 -25.56 13.78 -4.45
N ILE A 387 -25.05 13.68 -5.67
CA ILE A 387 -23.63 13.98 -5.93
C ILE A 387 -23.33 15.46 -5.66
N GLN A 388 -24.30 16.36 -5.89
CA GLN A 388 -24.18 17.78 -5.57
C GLN A 388 -24.10 18.03 -4.06
N ALA A 389 -24.97 17.41 -3.24
CA ALA A 389 -24.90 17.55 -1.78
C ALA A 389 -23.56 16.99 -1.27
N PHE A 390 -23.17 15.80 -1.72
CA PHE A 390 -21.90 15.19 -1.33
C PHE A 390 -20.69 16.06 -1.70
N ALA A 391 -20.70 16.69 -2.88
CA ALA A 391 -19.63 17.60 -3.30
C ALA A 391 -19.55 18.88 -2.43
N ARG A 392 -20.69 19.40 -1.95
CA ARG A 392 -20.73 20.53 -1.02
C ARG A 392 -20.17 20.13 0.34
N THR A 393 -20.62 19.01 0.91
CA THR A 393 -20.08 18.49 2.18
C THR A 393 -18.59 18.18 2.09
N LEU A 394 -18.09 17.70 0.93
CA LEU A 394 -16.67 17.52 0.68
C LEU A 394 -15.92 18.86 0.59
N ASN A 395 -16.49 19.90 -0.02
CA ASN A 395 -15.87 21.23 -0.03
C ASN A 395 -15.80 21.82 1.39
N ASP A 396 -16.88 21.65 2.16
CA ASP A 396 -16.96 22.04 3.57
C ASP A 396 -15.90 21.35 4.44
N SER A 397 -15.52 20.10 4.10
CA SER A 397 -14.56 19.30 4.87
C SER A 397 -13.16 19.90 4.90
N VAL A 398 -12.82 20.75 3.92
CA VAL A 398 -11.55 21.49 3.84
C VAL A 398 -11.73 23.00 3.94
N ALA A 399 -12.97 23.52 3.85
CA ALA A 399 -13.24 24.96 3.85
C ALA A 399 -12.77 25.65 5.13
N LYS A 400 -13.00 25.03 6.30
CA LYS A 400 -12.58 25.62 7.58
C LYS A 400 -11.06 25.60 7.73
N VAL A 401 -10.41 24.51 7.35
CA VAL A 401 -8.95 24.41 7.31
C VAL A 401 -8.34 25.47 6.38
N CYS A 402 -8.88 25.61 5.18
CA CYS A 402 -8.45 26.63 4.22
C CYS A 402 -8.55 28.05 4.81
N LYS A 403 -9.65 28.38 5.50
CA LYS A 403 -9.86 29.70 6.10
C LYS A 403 -8.86 29.99 7.22
N ASP A 404 -8.61 29.01 8.08
CA ASP A 404 -7.72 29.16 9.23
C ASP A 404 -6.23 29.21 8.80
N SER A 405 -5.90 28.61 7.66
CA SER A 405 -4.59 28.76 6.99
C SER A 405 -4.45 30.05 6.17
N GLY A 406 -5.48 30.91 6.11
CA GLY A 406 -5.45 32.16 5.34
C GLY A 406 -5.43 31.98 3.83
N GLY A 407 -5.85 30.81 3.32
CA GLY A 407 -5.88 30.50 1.90
C GLY A 407 -7.04 31.20 1.17
N GLU A 408 -6.95 31.25 -0.16
CA GLU A 408 -8.09 31.63 -1.00
C GLU A 408 -9.11 30.48 -0.98
N CYS A 409 -10.19 30.62 -0.23
CA CYS A 409 -11.25 29.60 -0.14
C CYS A 409 -12.42 29.96 -1.04
N THR A 410 -13.04 28.96 -1.65
CA THR A 410 -14.19 29.17 -2.54
C THR A 410 -15.21 28.07 -2.38
N ASP A 411 -16.48 28.50 -2.41
CA ASP A 411 -17.65 27.63 -2.42
C ASP A 411 -18.15 27.40 -3.87
N ALA A 412 -17.49 28.04 -4.85
CA ALA A 412 -17.81 27.88 -6.26
C ALA A 412 -17.31 26.53 -6.78
N ILE A 413 -18.22 25.56 -6.86
CA ILE A 413 -17.95 24.22 -7.36
C ILE A 413 -18.83 23.87 -8.54
N THR A 414 -18.28 23.16 -9.53
CA THR A 414 -19.06 22.56 -10.63
C THR A 414 -18.78 21.07 -10.69
N VAL A 415 -19.81 20.25 -10.46
CA VAL A 415 -19.65 18.80 -10.51
C VAL A 415 -19.89 18.27 -11.92
N ARG A 416 -18.93 17.53 -12.46
CA ARG A 416 -19.03 16.87 -13.76
C ARG A 416 -18.78 15.38 -13.60
N ARG A 417 -19.59 14.56 -14.28
CA ARG A 417 -19.31 13.13 -14.42
C ARG A 417 -18.08 12.94 -15.32
N THR A 418 -17.17 12.07 -14.92
CA THR A 418 -15.90 11.85 -15.62
C THR A 418 -15.60 10.35 -15.78
N ASP A 419 -14.65 10.05 -16.67
CA ASP A 419 -14.08 8.71 -16.80
C ASP A 419 -13.27 8.38 -15.52
N PRO A 420 -13.25 7.13 -15.04
CA PRO A 420 -12.53 6.72 -13.82
C PRO A 420 -11.06 7.15 -13.78
N PRO A 421 -10.48 7.37 -12.59
CA PRO A 421 -9.04 7.54 -12.38
C PRO A 421 -8.28 6.27 -12.76
N PRO A 422 -6.98 6.33 -13.13
CA PRO A 422 -6.23 5.16 -13.56
C PRO A 422 -6.09 4.13 -12.44
N THR A 423 -5.97 2.86 -12.80
CA THR A 423 -5.49 1.80 -11.90
C THR A 423 -3.96 1.78 -11.92
N SER A 424 -3.33 1.21 -10.90
CA SER A 424 -1.87 1.28 -10.75
C SER A 424 -1.09 0.30 -11.62
N GLU A 425 -1.53 -0.96 -11.68
CA GLU A 425 -0.79 -2.02 -12.36
C GLU A 425 -0.93 -1.91 -13.89
N ALA A 426 -2.14 -1.64 -14.38
CA ALA A 426 -2.45 -1.61 -15.81
C ALA A 426 -3.51 -0.55 -16.14
N PRO A 427 -3.14 0.75 -16.19
CA PRO A 427 -4.08 1.87 -16.33
C PRO A 427 -5.03 1.78 -17.54
N SER A 428 -4.59 1.17 -18.64
CA SER A 428 -5.34 1.06 -19.89
C SER A 428 -6.27 -0.16 -19.98
N PHE A 429 -6.31 -0.98 -18.94
CA PHE A 429 -7.11 -2.21 -18.85
C PHE A 429 -8.21 -2.07 -17.80
N LEU A 430 -9.15 -3.03 -17.79
CA LEU A 430 -10.07 -3.20 -16.67
C LEU A 430 -9.32 -3.42 -15.35
N GLY A 431 -9.70 -2.69 -14.30
CA GLY A 431 -9.29 -2.99 -12.94
C GLY A 431 -10.12 -4.11 -12.32
N ILE A 432 -9.69 -4.68 -11.19
CA ILE A 432 -10.49 -5.62 -10.40
C ILE A 432 -11.83 -5.01 -10.00
N VAL A 433 -11.81 -3.74 -9.60
CA VAL A 433 -12.98 -2.94 -9.23
C VAL A 433 -13.96 -2.68 -10.38
N ASP A 434 -13.56 -2.94 -11.63
CA ASP A 434 -14.40 -2.73 -12.82
C ASP A 434 -15.23 -3.98 -13.16
N LEU A 435 -14.81 -5.15 -12.68
CA LEU A 435 -15.40 -6.45 -13.04
C LEU A 435 -16.73 -6.67 -12.31
N PRO A 436 -17.74 -7.26 -12.99
CA PRO A 436 -19.05 -7.45 -12.40
C PRO A 436 -19.03 -8.50 -11.29
N PRO A 437 -19.94 -8.41 -10.31
CA PRO A 437 -20.15 -9.49 -9.35
C PRO A 437 -20.71 -10.72 -10.06
N ILE A 438 -20.24 -11.90 -9.68
CA ILE A 438 -20.76 -13.18 -10.17
C ILE A 438 -21.76 -13.72 -9.15
N ARG A 439 -22.94 -14.12 -9.60
CA ARG A 439 -24.01 -14.61 -8.71
C ARG A 439 -23.51 -15.80 -7.88
N ASN A 440 -23.79 -15.77 -6.58
CA ASN A 440 -23.40 -16.81 -5.61
C ASN A 440 -21.89 -17.06 -5.49
N VAL A 441 -21.05 -16.12 -5.95
CA VAL A 441 -19.60 -16.17 -5.76
C VAL A 441 -19.18 -14.93 -4.97
N ASP A 442 -18.58 -15.15 -3.81
CA ASP A 442 -18.06 -14.12 -2.92
C ASP A 442 -16.54 -14.23 -2.82
N LYS A 443 -15.87 -14.04 -3.96
CA LYS A 443 -14.41 -14.07 -4.13
C LYS A 443 -13.97 -12.86 -4.95
N VAL A 444 -12.73 -12.44 -4.74
CA VAL A 444 -12.11 -11.34 -5.48
C VAL A 444 -11.59 -11.87 -6.82
N TRP A 445 -11.77 -11.10 -7.88
CA TRP A 445 -11.11 -11.36 -9.16
C TRP A 445 -9.60 -11.16 -9.02
N ALA A 446 -8.80 -11.98 -9.70
CA ALA A 446 -7.37 -11.77 -9.82
C ALA A 446 -7.02 -11.53 -11.29
N GLY A 447 -6.19 -10.52 -11.55
CA GLY A 447 -5.68 -10.19 -12.88
C GLY A 447 -4.26 -10.70 -13.05
N ALA A 448 -3.92 -11.16 -14.26
CA ALA A 448 -2.56 -11.51 -14.61
C ALA A 448 -2.21 -11.03 -16.02
N SER A 449 -1.01 -10.48 -16.17
CA SER A 449 -0.47 -10.11 -17.47
C SER A 449 -0.05 -11.36 -18.26
N VAL A 450 -0.44 -11.42 -19.54
CA VAL A 450 -0.12 -12.53 -20.43
C VAL A 450 0.35 -12.02 -21.79
N SER A 451 0.96 -12.88 -22.59
CA SER A 451 1.44 -12.49 -23.92
C SER A 451 0.27 -12.17 -24.86
N ALA A 452 0.31 -10.99 -25.48
CA ALA A 452 -0.65 -10.61 -26.52
C ALA A 452 -0.40 -11.30 -27.88
N LYS A 453 0.68 -12.09 -28.03
CA LYS A 453 1.05 -12.73 -29.31
C LYS A 453 -0.06 -13.59 -29.90
N THR A 454 -0.78 -14.32 -29.05
CA THR A 454 -1.89 -15.18 -29.44
C THR A 454 -3.26 -14.52 -29.27
N ASN A 455 -3.32 -13.30 -28.73
CA ASN A 455 -4.55 -12.62 -28.32
C ASN A 455 -5.47 -13.53 -27.50
N PRO A 456 -5.33 -13.61 -26.17
CA PRO A 456 -6.17 -14.47 -25.33
C PRO A 456 -7.67 -14.09 -25.39
N ALA A 457 -8.02 -12.89 -25.85
CA ALA A 457 -9.41 -12.48 -26.03
C ALA A 457 -9.98 -12.90 -27.41
N ALA A 458 -9.15 -13.39 -28.34
CA ALA A 458 -9.61 -13.89 -29.63
C ALA A 458 -10.51 -15.12 -29.47
N THR A 459 -11.48 -15.23 -30.36
CA THR A 459 -12.41 -16.34 -30.45
C THR A 459 -12.30 -16.99 -31.83
N GLN A 460 -12.88 -18.17 -31.97
CA GLN A 460 -12.92 -18.88 -33.26
C GLN A 460 -13.70 -18.14 -34.35
N CYS A 461 -14.59 -17.20 -33.99
CA CYS A 461 -15.41 -16.46 -34.94
C CYS A 461 -14.67 -15.25 -35.53
N ASP A 462 -13.93 -14.53 -34.70
CA ASP A 462 -13.32 -13.25 -35.06
C ASP A 462 -11.84 -13.41 -35.43
N ASN A 463 -11.12 -14.39 -34.84
CA ASN A 463 -9.69 -14.64 -35.04
C ASN A 463 -8.86 -13.33 -35.04
N ALA A 464 -9.19 -12.38 -34.17
CA ALA A 464 -8.48 -11.12 -34.09
C ALA A 464 -7.04 -11.34 -33.63
N ALA A 465 -6.11 -10.61 -34.24
CA ALA A 465 -4.70 -10.70 -33.90
C ALA A 465 -4.11 -9.29 -33.84
N PHE A 466 -3.64 -8.90 -32.65
CA PHE A 466 -2.99 -7.62 -32.39
C PHE A 466 -1.50 -7.71 -32.73
N ARG A 467 -1.19 -8.04 -33.98
CA ARG A 467 0.17 -8.23 -34.50
C ARG A 467 0.30 -7.75 -35.94
N GLY A 468 1.54 -7.59 -36.39
CA GLY A 468 1.86 -7.13 -37.74
C GLY A 468 2.26 -5.66 -37.79
N LYS A 469 2.60 -5.17 -38.99
CA LYS A 469 3.24 -3.85 -39.20
C LYS A 469 2.39 -2.64 -38.79
N ASP A 470 1.07 -2.79 -38.74
CA ASP A 470 0.14 -1.71 -38.39
C ASP A 470 -0.11 -1.63 -36.87
N VAL A 471 0.39 -2.58 -36.08
CA VAL A 471 0.28 -2.62 -34.61
C VAL A 471 1.62 -2.23 -34.00
N THR A 472 1.66 -1.14 -33.24
CA THR A 472 2.89 -0.61 -32.62
C THR A 472 3.13 -1.18 -31.23
N ARG A 473 2.05 -1.56 -30.52
CA ARG A 473 2.10 -2.15 -29.18
C ARG A 473 0.88 -3.04 -28.98
N ALA A 474 1.06 -4.16 -28.29
CA ALA A 474 -0.03 -5.03 -27.85
C ALA A 474 0.28 -5.62 -26.49
N GLN A 475 -0.70 -5.62 -25.60
CA GLN A 475 -0.65 -6.17 -24.25
C GLN A 475 -1.94 -6.92 -23.99
N ALA A 476 -1.89 -7.93 -23.11
CA ALA A 476 -3.07 -8.70 -22.77
C ALA A 476 -3.09 -9.07 -21.29
N ARG A 477 -4.30 -9.19 -20.75
CA ARG A 477 -4.55 -9.57 -19.37
C ARG A 477 -5.69 -10.58 -19.30
N ILE A 478 -5.60 -11.49 -18.35
CA ILE A 478 -6.69 -12.40 -18.01
C ILE A 478 -7.13 -12.16 -16.57
N TYR A 479 -8.42 -12.34 -16.31
CA TYR A 479 -9.03 -12.18 -15.00
C TYR A 479 -9.77 -13.45 -14.64
N VAL A 480 -9.49 -13.98 -13.46
CA VAL A 480 -10.04 -15.26 -12.98
C VAL A 480 -10.46 -15.18 -11.52
N LEU A 481 -11.45 -15.98 -11.14
CA LEU A 481 -11.86 -16.19 -9.74
C LEU A 481 -11.21 -17.48 -9.21
N TYR A 482 -9.88 -17.48 -9.08
CA TYR A 482 -9.11 -18.70 -8.78
C TYR A 482 -9.45 -19.34 -7.41
N GLN A 483 -9.95 -18.55 -6.46
CA GLN A 483 -10.38 -19.02 -5.14
C GLN A 483 -11.78 -19.65 -5.14
N ALA A 484 -12.53 -19.55 -6.24
CA ALA A 484 -13.85 -20.15 -6.40
C ALA A 484 -13.72 -21.55 -7.00
N THR A 485 -13.58 -22.56 -6.15
CA THR A 485 -13.39 -23.97 -6.55
C THR A 485 -14.57 -24.57 -7.33
N THR A 486 -15.74 -23.93 -7.29
CA THR A 486 -16.94 -24.33 -8.04
C THR A 486 -16.90 -23.90 -9.51
N LEU A 487 -16.02 -22.96 -9.88
CA LEU A 487 -15.93 -22.47 -11.24
C LEU A 487 -14.93 -23.31 -12.06
N PRO A 488 -15.26 -23.64 -13.31
CA PRO A 488 -14.35 -24.37 -14.17
C PRO A 488 -13.18 -23.47 -14.59
N LYS A 489 -12.05 -24.08 -14.96
CA LYS A 489 -10.82 -23.37 -15.33
C LYS A 489 -10.97 -22.41 -16.51
N GLN A 490 -11.96 -22.62 -17.38
CA GLN A 490 -12.21 -21.74 -18.52
C GLN A 490 -13.00 -20.47 -18.15
N PHE A 491 -13.58 -20.40 -16.95
CA PHE A 491 -14.33 -19.25 -16.51
C PHE A 491 -13.40 -18.05 -16.31
N GLY A 492 -13.72 -16.92 -16.94
CA GLY A 492 -12.96 -15.70 -16.75
C GLY A 492 -13.20 -14.63 -17.80
N VAL A 493 -12.45 -13.55 -17.69
CA VAL A 493 -12.39 -12.47 -18.67
C VAL A 493 -10.99 -12.44 -19.28
N ALA A 494 -10.89 -12.27 -20.58
CA ALA A 494 -9.64 -11.96 -21.27
C ALA A 494 -9.78 -10.60 -21.93
N GLU A 495 -8.77 -9.74 -21.77
CA GLU A 495 -8.70 -8.44 -22.42
C GLU A 495 -7.38 -8.33 -23.18
N THR A 496 -7.44 -7.88 -24.43
CA THR A 496 -6.26 -7.54 -25.22
C THR A 496 -6.40 -6.13 -25.74
N VAL A 497 -5.41 -5.30 -25.44
CA VAL A 497 -5.32 -3.91 -25.87
C VAL A 497 -4.16 -3.78 -26.85
N GLY A 498 -4.39 -3.12 -27.98
CA GLY A 498 -3.31 -2.77 -28.89
C GLY A 498 -3.46 -1.39 -29.49
N ARG A 499 -2.30 -0.78 -29.70
CA ARG A 499 -2.15 0.52 -30.33
C ARG A 499 -1.78 0.33 -31.79
N PHE A 500 -2.53 1.00 -32.67
CA PHE A 500 -2.28 0.98 -34.10
C PHE A 500 -1.49 2.22 -34.53
N SER A 501 -0.83 2.12 -35.68
CA SER A 501 -0.04 3.21 -36.26
C SER A 501 -0.88 4.46 -36.59
N SER A 502 -2.19 4.32 -36.78
CA SER A 502 -3.11 5.45 -36.91
C SER A 502 -4.57 5.09 -36.55
N PRO A 503 -5.42 6.08 -36.26
CA PRO A 503 -6.86 5.87 -36.04
C PRO A 503 -7.56 5.19 -37.23
N ALA A 504 -7.10 5.45 -38.46
CA ALA A 504 -7.66 4.82 -39.66
C ALA A 504 -7.35 3.32 -39.70
N LYS A 505 -6.14 2.91 -39.28
CA LYS A 505 -5.75 1.50 -39.19
C LYS A 505 -6.50 0.77 -38.08
N ALA A 506 -6.66 1.40 -36.92
CA ALA A 506 -7.52 0.88 -35.85
C ALA A 506 -8.96 0.69 -36.33
N LYS A 507 -9.53 1.67 -37.03
CA LYS A 507 -10.89 1.57 -37.59
C LYS A 507 -11.03 0.44 -38.61
N ALA A 508 -10.04 0.28 -39.50
CA ALA A 508 -10.04 -0.80 -40.49
C ALA A 508 -9.92 -2.18 -39.83
N PHE A 509 -9.11 -2.32 -38.78
CA PHE A 509 -9.03 -3.53 -37.97
C PHE A 509 -10.37 -3.87 -37.33
N VAL A 510 -11.00 -2.90 -36.66
CA VAL A 510 -12.30 -3.08 -36.01
C VAL A 510 -13.36 -3.53 -37.02
N ALA A 511 -13.48 -2.84 -38.15
CA ALA A 511 -14.43 -3.20 -39.21
C ALA A 511 -14.21 -4.63 -39.75
N SER A 512 -12.96 -5.05 -39.90
CA SER A 512 -12.61 -6.41 -40.35
C SER A 512 -13.02 -7.47 -39.33
N VAL A 513 -12.74 -7.24 -38.05
CA VAL A 513 -13.07 -8.15 -36.95
C VAL A 513 -14.59 -8.23 -36.76
N THR A 514 -15.30 -7.10 -36.72
CA THR A 514 -16.78 -7.03 -36.68
C THR A 514 -17.40 -7.81 -37.83
N LYS A 515 -16.97 -7.57 -39.08
CA LYS A 515 -17.47 -8.32 -40.24
C LYS A 515 -17.27 -9.83 -40.12
N ARG A 516 -16.13 -10.27 -39.57
CA ARG A 516 -15.88 -11.70 -39.33
C ARG A 516 -16.82 -12.24 -38.26
N LEU A 517 -16.98 -11.52 -37.16
CA LEU A 517 -17.84 -11.96 -36.08
C LEU A 517 -19.30 -12.06 -36.52
N ASP A 518 -19.83 -11.04 -37.22
CA ASP A 518 -21.21 -11.01 -37.75
C ASP A 518 -21.46 -12.14 -38.76
N GLY A 519 -20.49 -12.43 -39.63
CA GLY A 519 -20.54 -13.55 -40.57
C GLY A 519 -20.06 -14.89 -39.99
N CYS A 520 -20.03 -15.07 -38.66
CA CYS A 520 -19.53 -16.31 -38.07
C CYS A 520 -20.47 -17.49 -38.33
N SER A 521 -21.77 -17.30 -38.19
CA SER A 521 -22.78 -18.36 -38.37
C SER A 521 -22.75 -18.98 -39.78
N ASP A 522 -22.34 -18.20 -40.78
CA ASP A 522 -22.21 -18.65 -42.17
C ASP A 522 -20.99 -19.55 -42.39
N ARG A 523 -19.95 -19.40 -41.56
CA ARG A 523 -18.65 -20.07 -41.71
C ARG A 523 -18.45 -21.19 -40.69
N ASN A 524 -19.18 -21.13 -39.58
CA ASN A 524 -19.19 -22.14 -38.54
C ASN A 524 -20.65 -22.44 -38.18
N LEU A 525 -21.18 -23.54 -38.72
CA LEU A 525 -22.57 -23.97 -38.53
C LEU A 525 -22.92 -24.27 -37.07
N SER A 526 -21.91 -24.53 -36.22
CA SER A 526 -22.11 -24.70 -34.78
C SER A 526 -22.21 -23.35 -34.04
N ALA A 527 -21.74 -22.26 -34.63
CA ALA A 527 -21.80 -20.93 -34.02
C ALA A 527 -23.11 -20.21 -34.38
N LYS A 528 -23.65 -19.46 -33.41
CA LYS A 528 -24.81 -18.59 -33.58
C LYS A 528 -24.60 -17.31 -32.80
N ILE A 529 -24.85 -16.18 -33.43
CA ILE A 529 -24.89 -14.88 -32.75
C ILE A 529 -26.30 -14.71 -32.21
N ASP A 530 -26.43 -14.72 -30.88
CA ASP A 530 -27.72 -14.58 -30.21
C ASP A 530 -28.07 -13.12 -29.95
N GLN A 531 -27.05 -12.27 -29.71
CA GLN A 531 -27.22 -10.84 -29.44
C GLN A 531 -26.05 -10.06 -30.05
N HIS A 532 -26.33 -8.87 -30.55
CA HIS A 532 -25.37 -7.87 -31.01
C HIS A 532 -25.93 -6.48 -30.72
N GLU A 533 -25.17 -5.66 -29.98
CA GLU A 533 -25.55 -4.28 -29.66
C GLU A 533 -24.32 -3.37 -29.85
N GLU A 534 -24.56 -2.16 -30.37
CA GLU A 534 -23.55 -1.11 -30.49
C GLU A 534 -23.63 -0.16 -29.29
N PHE A 535 -22.47 0.33 -28.84
CA PHE A 535 -22.39 1.36 -27.81
C PHE A 535 -21.35 2.43 -28.17
N LYS A 536 -21.57 3.66 -27.69
CA LYS A 536 -20.69 4.80 -27.95
C LYS A 536 -20.69 5.77 -26.77
N GLY A 537 -19.57 6.47 -26.62
CA GLY A 537 -19.41 7.53 -25.64
C GLY A 537 -18.43 8.58 -26.11
N THR A 538 -18.00 9.45 -25.21
CA THR A 538 -17.09 10.55 -25.54
C THR A 538 -15.72 10.00 -25.95
N GLY A 539 -15.44 10.01 -27.25
CA GLY A 539 -14.16 9.60 -27.82
C GLY A 539 -14.00 8.10 -28.07
N TYR A 540 -15.01 7.27 -27.80
CA TYR A 540 -14.96 5.83 -28.04
C TYR A 540 -16.25 5.28 -28.66
N SER A 541 -16.12 4.14 -29.33
CA SER A 541 -17.22 3.35 -29.89
C SER A 541 -16.88 1.87 -29.76
N GLY A 542 -17.88 1.02 -29.62
CA GLY A 542 -17.68 -0.42 -29.62
C GLY A 542 -18.95 -1.19 -29.87
N ASP A 543 -18.77 -2.49 -29.94
CA ASP A 543 -19.81 -3.47 -30.16
C ASP A 543 -19.72 -4.54 -29.08
N VAL A 544 -20.85 -5.14 -28.74
CA VAL A 544 -20.94 -6.30 -27.83
C VAL A 544 -21.76 -7.40 -28.47
N TRP A 545 -21.27 -8.63 -28.36
CA TRP A 545 -21.94 -9.82 -28.89
C TRP A 545 -22.10 -10.88 -27.82
N ARG A 546 -23.16 -11.68 -27.96
CA ARG A 546 -23.31 -12.97 -27.29
C ARG A 546 -23.32 -14.05 -28.34
N VAL A 547 -22.34 -14.95 -28.28
CA VAL A 547 -22.17 -16.02 -29.27
C VAL A 547 -22.34 -17.37 -28.60
N GLY A 548 -23.21 -18.20 -29.16
CA GLY A 548 -23.46 -19.58 -28.75
C GLY A 548 -22.87 -20.59 -29.72
N VAL A 549 -21.99 -21.46 -29.24
CA VAL A 549 -21.32 -22.51 -30.01
C VAL A 549 -21.85 -23.86 -29.56
N GLU A 550 -22.42 -24.63 -30.48
CA GLU A 550 -22.90 -25.98 -30.21
C GLU A 550 -21.71 -26.93 -29.97
N VAL A 551 -21.68 -27.53 -28.77
CA VAL A 551 -20.62 -28.46 -28.34
C VAL A 551 -21.10 -29.91 -28.45
N THR A 552 -22.36 -30.15 -28.11
CA THR A 552 -23.08 -31.41 -28.33
C THR A 552 -24.50 -31.11 -28.79
N LYS A 553 -25.18 -32.07 -29.41
CA LYS A 553 -26.52 -31.88 -29.98
C LYS A 553 -27.48 -31.24 -28.96
N GLY A 554 -27.91 -30.00 -29.23
CA GLY A 554 -28.81 -29.24 -28.36
C GLY A 554 -28.17 -28.51 -27.17
N ASN A 555 -26.86 -28.67 -26.93
CA ASN A 555 -26.13 -27.96 -25.87
C ASN A 555 -25.14 -26.96 -26.48
N ARG A 556 -25.29 -25.68 -26.12
CA ARG A 556 -24.42 -24.59 -26.55
C ARG A 556 -23.57 -24.08 -25.40
N ALA A 557 -22.28 -23.92 -25.64
CA ALA A 557 -21.40 -23.08 -24.82
C ALA A 557 -21.53 -21.64 -25.29
N TYR A 558 -21.53 -20.70 -24.35
CA TYR A 558 -21.67 -19.28 -24.65
C TYR A 558 -20.38 -18.54 -24.31
N TYR A 559 -20.09 -17.49 -25.05
CA TYR A 559 -19.17 -16.44 -24.65
C TYR A 559 -19.74 -15.09 -25.05
N ARG A 560 -19.27 -14.05 -24.37
CA ARG A 560 -19.56 -12.66 -24.72
C ARG A 560 -18.27 -12.01 -25.18
N MET A 561 -18.33 -11.25 -26.26
CA MET A 561 -17.18 -10.54 -26.81
C MET A 561 -17.53 -9.08 -26.99
N SER A 562 -16.58 -8.19 -26.73
CA SER A 562 -16.64 -6.79 -27.10
C SER A 562 -15.42 -6.41 -27.92
N LEU A 563 -15.62 -5.52 -28.88
CA LEU A 563 -14.55 -4.87 -29.62
C LEU A 563 -14.74 -3.36 -29.55
N ILE A 564 -13.70 -2.68 -29.11
CA ILE A 564 -13.77 -1.30 -28.63
C ILE A 564 -12.67 -0.50 -29.30
N ARG A 565 -12.97 0.72 -29.72
CA ARG A 565 -12.00 1.64 -30.30
C ARG A 565 -12.06 3.01 -29.66
N ARG A 566 -10.88 3.53 -29.31
CA ARG A 566 -10.66 4.93 -28.90
C ARG A 566 -9.48 5.49 -29.68
N GLY A 567 -9.75 6.33 -30.67
CA GLY A 567 -8.69 6.83 -31.57
C GLY A 567 -7.95 5.70 -32.30
N ALA A 568 -6.65 5.56 -32.01
CA ALA A 568 -5.76 4.53 -32.56
C ALA A 568 -5.64 3.28 -31.66
N ASP A 569 -6.26 3.30 -30.47
CA ASP A 569 -6.22 2.20 -29.52
C ASP A 569 -7.48 1.35 -29.65
N VAL A 570 -7.30 0.03 -29.62
CA VAL A 570 -8.37 -0.96 -29.71
C VAL A 570 -8.26 -1.93 -28.55
N ALA A 571 -9.38 -2.19 -27.87
CA ALA A 571 -9.50 -3.27 -26.89
C ALA A 571 -10.45 -4.35 -27.41
N GLN A 572 -10.10 -5.60 -27.17
CA GLN A 572 -10.99 -6.73 -27.28
C GLN A 572 -11.18 -7.34 -25.89
N VAL A 573 -12.43 -7.50 -25.46
CA VAL A 573 -12.78 -8.10 -24.17
C VAL A 573 -13.63 -9.33 -24.44
N THR A 574 -13.28 -10.47 -23.87
CA THR A 574 -14.05 -11.70 -23.98
C THR A 574 -14.34 -12.25 -22.59
N PHE A 575 -15.61 -12.50 -22.29
CA PHE A 575 -16.06 -13.17 -21.08
C PHE A 575 -16.55 -14.59 -21.42
N THR A 576 -15.97 -15.57 -20.73
CA THR A 576 -16.34 -16.98 -20.86
C THR A 576 -17.12 -17.40 -19.61
N PRO A 577 -18.46 -17.45 -19.68
CA PRO A 577 -19.29 -17.91 -18.57
C PRO A 577 -19.17 -19.42 -18.32
N ALA A 578 -19.73 -19.87 -17.20
CA ALA A 578 -19.88 -21.27 -16.87
C ALA A 578 -21.29 -21.54 -16.34
N GLY A 579 -22.10 -22.30 -17.09
CA GLY A 579 -23.46 -22.68 -16.68
C GLY A 579 -24.29 -21.50 -16.17
N THR A 580 -24.71 -21.55 -14.90
CA THR A 580 -25.55 -20.54 -14.25
C THR A 580 -24.80 -19.26 -13.80
N TYR A 581 -23.49 -19.19 -14.03
CA TYR A 581 -22.60 -18.07 -13.67
C TYR A 581 -22.39 -17.08 -14.82
N ASP A 582 -23.28 -17.07 -15.83
CA ASP A 582 -23.29 -16.02 -16.86
C ASP A 582 -23.77 -14.67 -16.29
N ILE A 583 -23.40 -13.59 -16.95
CA ILE A 583 -23.88 -12.23 -16.71
C ILE A 583 -24.87 -11.82 -17.80
N THR A 584 -25.67 -10.80 -17.55
CA THR A 584 -26.59 -10.27 -18.57
C THR A 584 -25.82 -9.51 -19.66
N GLN A 585 -26.46 -9.35 -20.83
CA GLN A 585 -25.88 -8.53 -21.92
C GLN A 585 -25.59 -7.10 -21.45
N LYS A 586 -26.54 -6.49 -20.72
CA LYS A 586 -26.37 -5.16 -20.12
C LYS A 586 -25.20 -5.07 -19.14
N ALA A 587 -24.97 -6.10 -18.33
CA ALA A 587 -23.82 -6.14 -17.43
C ALA A 587 -22.49 -6.25 -18.20
N PHE A 588 -22.47 -7.02 -19.29
CA PHE A 588 -21.31 -7.12 -20.17
C PHE A 588 -21.04 -5.82 -20.94
N GLU A 589 -22.08 -5.13 -21.43
CA GLU A 589 -21.97 -3.80 -22.06
C GLU A 589 -21.42 -2.76 -21.07
N ALA A 590 -21.85 -2.79 -19.81
CA ALA A 590 -21.29 -1.91 -18.77
C ALA A 590 -19.79 -2.16 -18.55
N MET A 591 -19.37 -3.43 -18.51
CA MET A 591 -17.95 -3.80 -18.42
C MET A 591 -17.16 -3.37 -19.67
N ALA A 592 -17.72 -3.56 -20.87
CA ALA A 592 -17.12 -3.11 -22.13
C ALA A 592 -16.99 -1.58 -22.19
N THR A 593 -18.01 -0.86 -21.73
CA THR A 593 -17.99 0.60 -21.60
C THR A 593 -16.87 1.03 -20.66
N ARG A 594 -16.68 0.33 -19.54
CA ARG A 594 -15.59 0.61 -18.61
C ARG A 594 -14.22 0.40 -19.26
N ALA A 595 -14.00 -0.71 -19.97
CA ALA A 595 -12.77 -0.92 -20.75
C ALA A 595 -12.53 0.22 -21.77
N ALA A 596 -13.59 0.70 -22.44
CA ALA A 596 -13.53 1.83 -23.36
C ALA A 596 -13.10 3.15 -22.68
N THR A 597 -13.55 3.39 -21.44
CA THR A 597 -13.11 4.55 -20.66
C THR A 597 -11.64 4.43 -20.23
N ARG A 598 -11.16 3.22 -19.91
CA ARG A 598 -9.76 2.94 -19.50
C ARG A 598 -8.77 3.13 -20.65
N LEU A 599 -9.18 2.89 -21.90
CA LEU A 599 -8.33 3.12 -23.07
C LEU A 599 -7.78 4.55 -23.20
N LYS A 600 -8.34 5.55 -22.49
CA LYS A 600 -7.77 6.91 -22.46
C LYS A 600 -6.35 6.95 -21.88
N TYR A 601 -5.98 5.93 -21.10
CA TYR A 601 -4.66 5.78 -20.48
C TYR A 601 -3.69 4.95 -21.33
N ALA A 602 -4.12 4.46 -22.50
CA ALA A 602 -3.22 3.78 -23.44
C ALA A 602 -2.20 4.81 -23.97
N LYS A 603 -0.91 4.53 -23.75
CA LYS A 603 0.21 5.35 -24.21
C LYS A 603 0.95 4.66 -25.35
#